data_AF-A0A0G0XK37-F1
#
_entry.id   AF-A0A0G0XK37-F1
#
_cell.length_a   1.000
_cell.length_b   1.000
_cell.length_c   1.000
_cell.angle_alpha   90.00
_cell.angle_beta   90.00
_cell.angle_gamma   90.00
#
_symmetry.space_group_name_H-M   'P 1'
#
loop_
_entity.id
_entity.type
_entity.pdbx_description
1 polymer ?
#
loop_
_entity_poly.entity_id
_entity_poly.type
_entity_poly.pdbx_seq_one_letter_code
_entity_poly.pdbx_strand_id
1 'polypeptide(L)' 'MQNVQGAIDHLKTHQKYPATKEDLVAECDNLSDFSEEDKKEFTEKLPEGTYNSAEEVTKALSL' A
#
# COMPACT_ATOMS: atom_id res chain seq x y z
N MET A 1 3.25 0.77 -10.41
CA MET A 1 1.99 0.10 -10.10
C MET A 1 1.08 0.40 -11.26
N GLN A 2 0.52 -0.64 -11.85
CA GLN A 2 -0.41 -0.57 -12.96
C GLN A 2 -1.80 -0.15 -12.46
N ASN A 3 -2.21 -0.59 -11.26
CA ASN A 3 -3.51 -0.25 -10.66
C ASN A 3 -3.38 0.75 -9.50
N VAL A 4 -2.88 1.96 -9.79
CA VAL A 4 -2.69 3.03 -8.78
C VAL A 4 -4.01 3.41 -8.10
N GLN A 5 -5.09 3.55 -8.88
CA GLN A 5 -6.38 4.00 -8.33
C GLN A 5 -6.97 2.98 -7.35
N GLY A 6 -6.86 1.67 -7.66
CA GLY A 6 -7.27 0.60 -6.75
C GLY A 6 -6.42 0.59 -5.48
N ALA A 7 -5.10 0.82 -5.59
CA ALA A 7 -4.22 0.88 -4.42
C ALA A 7 -4.63 2.02 -3.48
N ILE A 8 -4.89 3.21 -4.04
CA ILE A 8 -5.35 4.37 -3.28
C ILE A 8 -6.70 4.10 -2.62
N ASP A 9 -7.63 3.47 -3.32
CA ASP A 9 -8.94 3.12 -2.74
C ASP A 9 -8.77 2.16 -1.56
N HIS A 10 -8.06 1.05 -1.75
CA HIS A 10 -7.82 0.07 -0.69
C HIS A 10 -7.17 0.70 0.55
N LEU A 11 -6.18 1.55 0.36
CA LEU A 11 -5.55 2.29 1.45
C LEU A 11 -6.54 3.20 2.17
N LYS A 12 -7.49 3.83 1.47
CA LYS A 12 -8.46 4.76 2.10
C LYS A 12 -9.66 4.07 2.75
N THR A 13 -10.11 2.94 2.21
CA THR A 13 -11.41 2.34 2.56
C THR A 13 -11.27 1.05 3.37
N HIS A 14 -10.22 0.27 3.13
CA HIS A 14 -10.05 -1.07 3.70
C HIS A 14 -8.91 -1.13 4.74
N GLN A 15 -7.86 -0.33 4.55
CA GLN A 15 -6.73 -0.33 5.45
C GLN A 15 -7.02 0.37 6.79
N LYS A 16 -6.51 -0.20 7.89
CA LYS A 16 -6.59 0.40 9.22
C LYS A 16 -5.30 1.11 9.53
N TYR A 17 -5.39 2.28 10.17
CA TYR A 17 -4.23 3.06 10.59
C TYR A 17 -4.27 3.34 12.10
N PRO A 18 -3.09 3.49 12.76
CA PRO A 18 -1.75 3.42 12.17
C PRO A 18 -1.35 2.00 11.75
N ALA A 19 -0.57 1.89 10.67
CA ALA A 19 -0.07 0.62 10.12
C ALA A 19 1.42 0.72 9.81
N THR A 20 2.17 -0.35 10.05
CA THR A 20 3.58 -0.43 9.68
C THR A 20 3.74 -0.83 8.21
N LYS A 21 4.93 -0.63 7.63
CA LYS A 21 5.26 -1.20 6.31
C LYS A 21 4.95 -2.69 6.25
N GLU A 22 5.29 -3.45 7.28
CA GLU A 22 5.04 -4.90 7.33
C GLU A 22 3.54 -5.22 7.29
N ASP A 23 2.72 -4.50 8.07
CA ASP A 23 1.26 -4.66 8.02
C ASP A 23 0.71 -4.34 6.62
N LEU A 24 1.14 -3.22 6.03
CA LEU A 24 0.69 -2.78 4.71
C LEU A 24 1.08 -3.78 3.60
N VAL A 25 2.29 -4.33 3.67
CA VAL A 25 2.79 -5.34 2.72
C VAL A 25 2.06 -6.67 2.91
N ALA A 26 1.82 -7.11 4.15
CA ALA A 26 1.07 -8.33 4.43
C ALA A 26 -0.38 -8.24 3.91
N GLU A 27 -1.03 -7.11 4.12
CA GLU A 27 -2.37 -6.86 3.57
C GLU A 27 -2.33 -6.82 2.04
N CYS A 28 -1.35 -6.14 1.44
CA CYS A 28 -1.17 -6.07 -0.01
C CYS A 28 -0.94 -7.45 -0.64
N ASP A 29 -0.18 -8.32 0.01
CA ASP A 29 0.08 -9.69 -0.46
C ASP A 29 -1.20 -10.54 -0.54
N ASN A 30 -2.16 -10.29 0.37
CA ASN A 30 -3.46 -10.95 0.39
C ASN A 30 -4.45 -10.43 -0.66
N LEU A 31 -4.16 -9.32 -1.35
CA LEU A 31 -5.06 -8.77 -2.36
C LEU A 31 -4.97 -9.57 -3.67
N SER A 32 -6.06 -10.24 -4.03
CA SER A 32 -6.16 -10.98 -5.30
C SER A 32 -6.39 -10.08 -6.51
N ASP A 33 -6.83 -8.83 -6.29
CA ASP A 33 -7.06 -7.81 -7.33
C ASP A 33 -5.77 -7.14 -7.85
N PHE A 34 -4.61 -7.41 -7.23
CA PHE A 34 -3.33 -6.83 -7.62
C PHE A 34 -2.40 -7.89 -8.19
N SER A 35 -1.72 -7.53 -9.29
CA SER A 35 -0.68 -8.34 -9.91
C SER A 35 0.53 -8.51 -8.98
N GLU A 36 1.31 -9.58 -9.17
CA GLU A 36 2.57 -9.75 -8.44
C GLU A 36 3.54 -8.58 -8.66
N GLU A 37 3.54 -7.98 -9.86
CA GLU A 37 4.32 -6.78 -10.16
C GLU A 37 3.88 -5.57 -9.32
N ASP A 38 2.56 -5.36 -9.15
CA ASP A 38 2.03 -4.29 -8.30
C ASP A 38 2.44 -4.47 -6.83
N LYS A 39 2.29 -5.69 -6.31
CA LYS A 39 2.66 -6.04 -4.92
C LYS A 39 4.16 -5.85 -4.68
N LYS A 40 4.98 -6.29 -5.64
CA LYS A 40 6.43 -6.13 -5.58
C LYS A 40 6.82 -4.65 -5.60
N GLU A 41 6.26 -3.88 -6.55
CA GLU A 41 6.57 -2.46 -6.65
C GLU A 41 6.12 -1.69 -5.39
N PHE A 42 4.96 -2.02 -4.82
CA PHE A 42 4.49 -1.47 -3.54
C PHE A 42 5.50 -1.73 -2.42
N THR A 43 5.98 -2.97 -2.30
CA THR A 43 6.92 -3.39 -1.25
C THR A 43 8.30 -2.74 -1.41
N GLU A 44 8.78 -2.61 -2.66
CA GLU A 44 10.08 -2.00 -2.97
C GLU A 44 10.06 -0.47 -2.81
N LYS A 45 8.96 0.19 -3.19
CA LYS A 45 8.84 1.65 -3.12
C LYS A 45 8.44 2.16 -1.74
N LEU A 46 7.67 1.41 -0.96
CA LEU A 46 7.21 1.86 0.34
C LEU A 46 8.40 1.85 1.32
N PRO A 47 8.85 3.01 1.84
CA PRO A 47 9.91 3.03 2.84
C PRO A 47 9.46 2.37 4.14
N GLU A 48 10.43 1.87 4.91
CA GLU A 48 10.15 1.35 6.24
C GLU A 48 9.65 2.49 7.15
N GLY A 49 8.59 2.21 7.92
CA GLY A 49 7.97 3.22 8.77
C GLY A 49 6.60 2.81 9.27
N THR A 50 6.01 3.68 10.10
CA THR A 50 4.62 3.61 10.52
C THR A 50 3.86 4.77 9.88
N TYR A 51 2.74 4.45 9.26
CA TYR A 51 1.89 5.39 8.56
C TYR A 51 0.59 5.56 9.33
N ASN A 52 0.16 6.80 9.56
CA ASN A 52 -1.05 7.10 10.33
C ASN A 52 -2.27 7.28 9.43
N SER A 53 -2.10 7.32 8.10
CA SER A 53 -3.17 7.55 7.14
C SER A 53 -2.77 7.08 5.75
N ALA A 54 -3.77 6.83 4.91
CA ALA A 54 -3.60 6.52 3.50
C ALA A 54 -2.78 7.58 2.75
N GLU A 55 -2.99 8.86 3.05
CA GLU A 55 -2.24 9.96 2.44
C GLU A 55 -0.74 9.88 2.70
N GLU A 56 -0.31 9.42 3.88
CA GLU A 56 1.12 9.25 4.17
C GLU A 56 1.71 8.12 3.33
N VAL A 57 0.97 7.02 3.15
CA VAL A 57 1.38 5.89 2.31
C VAL A 57 1.48 6.31 0.84
N THR A 58 0.44 6.96 0.30
CA THR A 58 0.43 7.40 -1.11
C THR A 58 1.52 8.44 -1.38
N LYS A 59 1.75 9.35 -0.44
CA LYS A 59 2.85 10.33 -0.53
C LYS A 59 4.21 9.64 -0.50
N ALA A 60 4.41 8.64 0.35
CA ALA A 60 5.66 7.88 0.41
C ALA A 60 5.91 7.07 -0.88
N LEU A 61 4.85 6.57 -1.51
CA LEU A 61 4.90 5.89 -2.80
C LEU A 61 4.95 6.83 -4.01
N SER A 62 4.83 8.15 -3.80
CA SER A 62 4.75 9.18 -4.84
C SER A 62 3.64 8.91 -5.87
N LEU A 63 2.44 8.60 -5.39
CA LEU A 63 1.23 8.32 -6.18
C LEU A 63 0.24 9.49 -6.19
#